data_AF-I3UC12-F1
#
_entry.id   AF-I3UC12-F1
#
_cell.length_a   1.000
_cell.length_b   1.000
_cell.length_c   1.000
_cell.angle_alpha   90.00
_cell.angle_beta   90.00
_cell.angle_gamma   90.00
#
_symmetry.space_group_name_H-M   'P 1'
#
loop_
_entity.id
_entity.type
_entity.pdbx_description
1 polymer ?
#
loop_
_entity_poly.entity_id
_entity_poly.type
_entity_poly.pdbx_seq_one_letter_code
_entity_poly.pdbx_strand_id
1 'polypeptide(L)'
;MLQSLLMISAGASCGAVLRWALGLALNNVFHPIAMGTLVANLSGGYLIGLALGVFAAFPSFPAEWRLLIVTGFLGASQRSLRFRLK
;
A
#
# COMPACT_ATOMS: atom_id res chain seq x y z
N MET A 1 -17.74 8.17 11.00
CA MET A 1 -17.31 6.89 11.63
C MET A 1 -17.46 5.71 10.69
N LEU A 2 -18.69 5.33 10.29
CA LEU A 2 -18.89 4.19 9.38
C LEU A 2 -18.29 4.41 7.98
N GLN A 3 -18.44 5.60 7.41
CA GLN A 3 -17.82 5.98 6.12
C GLN A 3 -16.30 5.82 6.13
N SER A 4 -15.62 6.30 7.18
CA SER A 4 -14.18 6.18 7.34
C SER A 4 -13.75 4.70 7.46
N LEU A 5 -14.53 3.89 8.18
CA LEU A 5 -14.27 2.44 8.31
C LEU A 5 -14.35 1.74 6.95
N LEU A 6 -15.38 2.04 6.16
CA LEU A 6 -15.57 1.49 4.81
C LEU A 6 -14.45 1.92 3.85
N MET A 7 -14.05 3.18 3.91
CA MET A 7 -12.94 3.71 3.09
C MET A 7 -11.62 3.00 3.41
N ILE A 8 -11.33 2.80 4.71
CA ILE A 8 -10.11 2.10 5.15
C ILE A 8 -10.17 0.62 4.75
N SER A 9 -11.29 -0.06 5.01
CA SER A 9 -11.40 -1.50 4.74
C SER A 9 -11.34 -1.80 3.24
N ALA A 10 -12.00 -0.98 2.41
CA ALA A 10 -11.94 -1.09 0.96
C ALA A 10 -10.51 -0.89 0.43
N GLY A 11 -9.84 0.18 0.87
CA GLY A 11 -8.44 0.44 0.53
C GLY A 11 -7.53 -0.71 0.97
N ALA A 12 -7.64 -1.14 2.23
CA ALA A 12 -6.81 -2.19 2.81
C ALA A 12 -6.97 -3.54 2.11
N SER A 13 -8.20 -3.90 1.75
CA SER A 13 -8.49 -5.14 1.01
C SER A 13 -7.82 -5.13 -0.36
N CYS A 14 -7.93 -4.00 -1.09
CA CYS A 14 -7.28 -3.84 -2.38
C CYS A 14 -5.74 -3.89 -2.27
N GLY A 15 -5.17 -3.18 -1.29
CA GLY A 15 -3.71 -3.18 -1.05
C GLY A 15 -3.16 -4.57 -0.69
N ALA A 16 -3.91 -5.32 0.13
CA ALA A 16 -3.56 -6.69 0.50
C ALA A 16 -3.61 -7.65 -0.70
N VAL A 17 -4.62 -7.54 -1.56
CA VAL A 17 -4.74 -8.34 -2.79
C VAL A 17 -3.59 -8.04 -3.75
N LEU A 18 -3.28 -6.76 -3.98
CA LEU A 18 -2.16 -6.36 -4.84
C LEU A 18 -0.84 -6.96 -4.34
N ARG A 19 -0.59 -6.88 -3.02
CA ARG A 19 0.60 -7.46 -2.41
C ARG A 19 0.65 -8.97 -2.56
N TRP A 20 -0.48 -9.67 -2.43
CA TRP A 20 -0.55 -11.11 -2.64
C TRP A 20 -0.24 -11.47 -4.10
N ALA A 21 -0.83 -10.77 -5.06
CA ALA A 21 -0.59 -10.96 -6.49
C ALA A 21 0.89 -10.73 -6.86
N LEU A 22 1.49 -9.63 -6.38
CA LEU A 22 2.92 -9.35 -6.54
C LEU A 22 3.78 -10.45 -5.91
N GLY A 23 3.36 -10.96 -4.77
CA GLY A 23 4.03 -12.07 -4.10
C GLY A 23 4.00 -13.36 -4.92
N LEU A 24 2.88 -13.68 -5.56
CA LEU A 24 2.73 -14.86 -6.42
C LEU A 24 3.57 -14.72 -7.70
N ALA A 25 3.53 -13.54 -8.32
CA ALA A 25 4.20 -13.30 -9.60
C ALA A 25 5.74 -13.22 -9.47
N LEU A 26 6.24 -12.55 -8.43
CA LEU A 26 7.64 -12.11 -8.40
C LEU A 26 8.50 -12.77 -7.31
N ASN A 27 7.91 -13.32 -6.23
CA ASN A 27 8.75 -13.89 -5.16
C ASN A 27 9.50 -15.15 -5.57
N ASN A 28 9.05 -15.86 -6.61
CA ASN A 28 9.70 -17.08 -7.09
C ASN A 28 10.77 -16.81 -8.17
N VAL A 29 10.92 -15.56 -8.62
CA VAL A 29 11.86 -15.20 -9.70
C VAL A 29 13.30 -15.14 -9.18
N PHE A 30 13.51 -14.76 -7.92
CA PHE A 30 14.84 -14.64 -7.32
C PHE A 30 14.81 -15.17 -5.88
N HIS A 31 15.28 -16.40 -5.66
CA HIS A 31 15.20 -17.07 -4.36
C HIS A 31 15.84 -16.33 -3.17
N PRO A 32 16.97 -15.59 -3.31
CA PRO A 32 17.58 -14.90 -2.18
C PRO A 32 16.77 -13.70 -1.67
N ILE A 33 15.92 -13.12 -2.52
CA ILE A 33 15.20 -11.86 -2.21
C ILE A 33 13.76 -11.97 -2.71
N ALA A 34 12.80 -11.77 -1.81
CA ALA A 34 11.39 -11.71 -2.19
C ALA A 34 11.08 -10.45 -3.02
N MET A 35 11.33 -10.51 -4.33
CA MET A 35 11.18 -9.39 -5.26
C MET A 35 9.79 -8.79 -5.27
N GLY A 36 8.73 -9.60 -5.12
CA GLY A 36 7.36 -9.10 -5.01
C GLY A 36 7.14 -8.21 -3.78
N THR A 37 7.83 -8.53 -2.68
CA THR A 37 7.77 -7.72 -1.45
C THR A 37 8.59 -6.43 -1.59
N LEU A 38 9.73 -6.49 -2.30
CA LEU A 38 10.55 -5.32 -2.58
C LEU A 38 9.78 -4.32 -3.46
N VAL A 39 9.22 -4.80 -4.57
CA VAL A 39 8.45 -3.98 -5.52
C VAL A 39 7.25 -3.34 -4.85
N ALA A 40 6.48 -4.09 -4.06
CA ALA A 40 5.32 -3.54 -3.33
C ALA A 40 5.71 -2.42 -2.36
N ASN A 41 6.84 -2.55 -1.65
CA ASN A 41 7.29 -1.50 -0.72
C ASN A 41 7.82 -0.26 -1.45
N LEU A 42 8.60 -0.43 -2.53
CA LEU A 42 9.13 0.68 -3.31
C LEU A 42 8.01 1.45 -4.02
N SER A 43 7.08 0.75 -4.65
CA SER A 43 5.92 1.38 -5.29
C SER A 43 5.01 2.04 -4.25
N GLY A 44 4.76 1.38 -3.12
CA GLY A 44 3.99 1.96 -2.02
C GLY A 44 4.60 3.24 -1.46
N GLY A 45 5.91 3.26 -1.20
CA GLY A 45 6.63 4.44 -0.72
C GLY A 45 6.58 5.61 -1.71
N TYR A 46 6.80 5.33 -3.00
CA TYR A 46 6.70 6.34 -4.05
C TYR A 46 5.29 6.94 -4.16
N LEU A 47 4.27 6.08 -4.17
CA LEU A 47 2.87 6.51 -4.26
C LEU A 47 2.41 7.30 -3.02
N ILE A 48 2.95 7.02 -1.82
CA ILE A 48 2.70 7.85 -0.64
C ILE A 48 3.25 9.26 -0.86
N GLY A 49 4.48 9.39 -1.35
CA GLY A 49 5.09 10.70 -1.63
C GLY A 49 4.26 11.51 -2.64
N LEU A 50 3.83 10.85 -3.71
CA LEU A 50 2.97 11.47 -4.72
C LEU A 50 1.60 11.87 -4.16
N ALA A 51 0.97 10.99 -3.38
CA ALA A 51 -0.31 11.28 -2.74
C ALA A 51 -0.22 12.46 -1.77
N LEU A 52 0.84 12.52 -0.95
CA LEU A 52 1.08 13.65 -0.04
C LEU A 52 1.28 14.96 -0.81
N GLY A 53 2.01 14.94 -1.93
CA GLY A 53 2.18 16.12 -2.80
C GLY A 53 0.86 16.60 -3.39
N VAL A 54 0.03 15.68 -3.89
CA VAL A 54 -1.31 16.01 -4.42
C VAL A 54 -2.23 16.56 -3.34
N PHE A 55 -2.26 15.95 -2.15
CA PHE A 55 -3.10 16.45 -1.05
C PHE A 55 -2.62 17.77 -0.49
N ALA A 56 -1.30 18.05 -0.55
CA ALA A 56 -0.76 19.36 -0.20
C ALA A 56 -1.18 20.44 -1.23
N ALA A 57 -1.28 20.09 -2.52
CA ALA A 57 -1.74 20.99 -3.57
C ALA A 57 -3.26 21.25 -3.53
N PHE A 58 -4.06 20.30 -3.03
CA PHE A 58 -5.52 20.40 -2.95
C PHE A 58 -6.04 20.19 -1.51
N PRO A 59 -5.86 21.16 -0.61
CA PRO A 59 -6.26 21.04 0.79
C PRO A 59 -7.78 20.95 1.03
N SER A 60 -8.61 21.30 0.03
CA SER A 60 -10.07 21.17 0.08
C SER A 60 -10.59 19.75 -0.16
N PHE A 61 -9.72 18.78 -0.46
CA PHE A 61 -10.14 17.40 -0.71
C PHE A 61 -10.69 16.74 0.58
N PRO A 62 -11.73 15.89 0.48
CA PRO A 62 -12.27 15.23 1.65
C PRO A 62 -11.24 14.28 2.29
N ALA A 63 -11.06 14.39 3.62
CA ALA A 63 -10.07 13.61 4.37
C ALA A 63 -10.26 12.08 4.26
N GLU A 64 -11.46 11.63 3.92
CA GLU A 64 -11.81 10.22 3.71
C GLU A 64 -11.01 9.56 2.59
N TRP A 65 -10.71 10.31 1.52
CA TRP A 65 -9.87 9.83 0.41
C TRP A 65 -8.43 9.62 0.84
N ARG A 66 -7.93 10.47 1.74
CA ARG A 66 -6.59 10.31 2.32
C ARG A 66 -6.51 9.03 3.15
N LEU A 67 -7.57 8.71 3.90
CA LEU A 67 -7.66 7.48 4.68
C LEU A 67 -7.73 6.24 3.77
N LEU A 68 -8.50 6.29 2.68
CA LEU A 68 -8.59 5.18 1.72
C LEU A 68 -7.24 4.90 1.06
N ILE A 69 -6.60 5.95 0.52
CA ILE A 69 -5.40 5.81 -0.31
C ILE A 69 -4.16 5.58 0.55
N VAL A 70 -3.91 6.45 1.53
CA VAL A 70 -2.67 6.40 2.32
C VAL A 70 -2.73 5.31 3.38
N THR A 71 -3.78 5.29 4.19
CA THR A 71 -3.87 4.35 5.33
C THR A 71 -4.34 2.98 4.88
N GLY A 72 -5.39 2.91 4.05
CA GLY A 72 -5.94 1.65 3.55
C GLY A 72 -5.04 1.00 2.51
N PHE A 73 -5.04 1.54 1.29
CA PHE A 73 -4.41 0.91 0.13
C PHE A 73 -2.89 0.81 0.22
N LEU A 74 -2.22 1.94 0.40
CA LEU A 74 -0.76 1.99 0.44
C LEU A 74 -0.25 1.25 1.68
N GLY A 75 -0.79 1.56 2.86
CA GLY A 75 -0.46 0.90 4.11
C GLY A 75 -0.59 -0.62 4.07
N ALA A 76 -1.66 -1.17 3.49
CA ALA A 76 -1.84 -2.63 3.41
C ALA A 76 -0.94 -3.32 2.36
N SER A 77 -0.47 -2.57 1.35
CA SER A 77 0.43 -3.08 0.32
C SER A 77 1.87 -3.24 0.83
N GLN A 78 2.25 -2.45 1.83
CA GLN A 78 3.59 -2.45 2.41
C GLN A 78 3.71 -3.51 3.50
N ARG A 79 4.84 -4.23 3.51
CA ARG A 79 5.11 -5.25 4.52
C ARG A 79 6.53 -5.10 5.02
N SER A 80 6.69 -5.11 6.34
CA SER A 80 8.00 -5.14 6.99
C SER A 80 8.77 -6.39 6.55
N LEU A 81 9.91 -6.18 5.88
CA LEU A 81 10.82 -7.23 5.41
C LEU A 81 11.43 -8.04 6.56
N ARG A 82 11.40 -7.51 7.80
CA ARG A 82 11.92 -8.17 9.00
C ARG A 82 11.22 -9.52 9.29
N PHE A 83 10.02 -9.75 8.76
CA PHE A 83 9.27 -11.00 8.94
C PHE A 83 9.64 -12.14 7.98
N ARG A 84 10.54 -11.93 7.01
CA ARG A 84 10.99 -12.99 6.09
C ARG A 84 12.43 -13.47 6.33
N LEU A 85 13.19 -12.74 7.14
CA LEU A 85 14.60 -13.04 7.46
C LEU A 85 14.78 -13.73 8.82
N LYS A 86 13.67 -14.11 9.48
CA LYS A 86 13.63 -15.03 10.61
C LYS A 86 12.95 -16.30 10.14
#